data_AF-A0A9W8JUE3-F1
#
_entry.id   AF-A0A9W8JUE3-F1
#
_cell.length_a   1.000
_cell.length_b   1.000
_cell.length_c   1.000
_cell.angle_alpha   90.00
_cell.angle_beta   90.00
_cell.angle_gamma   90.00
#
_symmetry.space_group_name_H-M   'P 1'
#
loop_
_entity.id
_entity.type
_entity.pdbx_description
1 polymer ?
#
loop_
_entity_poly.entity_id
_entity_poly.type
_entity_poly.pdbx_seq_one_letter_code
_entity_poly.pdbx_strand_id
1 'polypeptide(L)'
;MATQFRDHLFTVIVLGDSSRIIRWDRGGAIVTEAFNYTQRKSILFEYFKRFRQLDGVQRGINPNVLPATKANARMARERLNDYTSELWLGRAADALRDMVDIETQPFLQLQFQGKTWVIPSPHCDDYGLSPFGRASRARIAVEVESETAHYVKDSWRNRDPNRLPESEVYKILAEKKVKFIAEMACGGDTGHEVQSYLWKSKPWVWGEKLRIRDLVGHIIILKTVGRSLMTFRTARQFLTCLANGMEGYEDALAKAQIMHRDISTGNILMVKDPGSVNGWKGVIIDWDHHVRLDVNRTLVRITRTGAWQFMSAYLALNPTAEHSPVDDRESALHVLIWISLRHLKHAGNSIEILQPQLNVFDQMMFRSADGQPVNTAKVNMILGGLTPNIKFDLEPINELILKLRTSFATRYAGPSLVGNVGLDEGLLQFYNKCKKDVETPDWLFTEIYQAAEQLPARGGTDADWVDNTRELAELSRQQGNGEAFPLIRCSRPWLGYTRSVHYPDINPAMESQPSQRARSGSENRVQEEEDRYQKRRRV
;
A
#
# COMPACT_ATOMS: atom_id res chain seq x y z
N MET A 1 -1.10 0.15 -19.82
CA MET A 1 -0.83 -1.03 -18.97
C MET A 1 -1.52 -0.98 -17.61
N ALA A 2 -1.73 0.20 -17.00
CA ALA A 2 -2.48 0.31 -15.74
C ALA A 2 -3.96 -0.09 -15.92
N THR A 3 -4.62 0.42 -16.95
CA THR A 3 -6.07 0.29 -17.21
C THR A 3 -6.48 -0.91 -18.08
N GLN A 4 -5.50 -1.61 -18.68
CA GLN A 4 -5.75 -2.77 -19.53
C GLN A 4 -4.93 -3.96 -19.02
N PHE A 5 -5.46 -5.18 -19.11
CA PHE A 5 -4.75 -6.41 -18.80
C PHE A 5 -3.72 -6.69 -19.90
N ARG A 6 -2.55 -6.10 -19.73
CA ARG A 6 -1.41 -6.23 -20.63
C ARG A 6 -0.12 -6.49 -19.87
N ASP A 7 0.70 -7.34 -20.45
CA ASP A 7 2.04 -7.69 -19.93
C ASP A 7 3.11 -6.75 -20.48
N HIS A 8 2.93 -6.32 -21.73
CA HIS A 8 3.75 -5.32 -22.40
C HIS A 8 2.93 -4.44 -23.35
N LEU A 9 3.52 -3.33 -23.79
CA LEU A 9 3.00 -2.50 -24.87
C LEU A 9 4.13 -1.96 -25.73
N PHE A 10 3.80 -1.48 -26.92
CA PHE A 10 4.74 -0.81 -27.81
C PHE A 10 4.31 0.64 -28.06
N THR A 11 5.27 1.55 -28.15
CA THR A 11 5.04 2.94 -28.54
C THR A 11 6.08 3.37 -29.58
N VAL A 12 5.67 4.24 -30.49
CA VAL A 12 6.59 4.96 -31.37
C VAL A 12 6.64 6.40 -30.87
N ILE A 13 7.84 6.90 -30.59
CA ILE A 13 8.05 8.31 -30.25
C ILE A 13 8.63 9.01 -31.47
N VAL A 14 8.15 10.23 -31.76
CA VAL A 14 8.64 11.07 -32.84
C VAL A 14 9.05 12.42 -32.23
N LEU A 15 10.28 12.84 -32.48
CA LEU A 15 10.91 14.03 -31.93
C LEU A 15 11.65 14.74 -33.08
N GLY A 16 11.00 15.73 -33.69
CA GLY A 16 11.51 16.35 -34.91
C GLY A 16 11.58 15.33 -36.05
N ASP A 17 12.75 15.18 -36.66
CA ASP A 17 13.04 14.18 -37.71
C ASP A 17 13.48 12.82 -37.16
N SER A 18 13.66 12.70 -35.84
CA SER A 18 14.11 11.49 -35.16
C SER A 18 12.95 10.70 -34.57
N SER A 19 13.05 9.38 -34.59
CA SER A 19 12.08 8.46 -33.99
C SER A 19 12.76 7.37 -33.17
N ARG A 20 12.03 6.81 -32.20
CA ARG A 20 12.40 5.61 -31.44
C ARG A 20 11.19 4.69 -31.30
N ILE A 21 11.44 3.39 -31.31
CA ILE A 21 10.44 2.38 -30.97
C ILE A 21 10.74 1.92 -29.55
N ILE A 22 9.70 1.84 -28.72
CA ILE A 22 9.82 1.48 -27.31
C ILE A 22 8.92 0.28 -27.04
N ARG A 23 9.47 -0.77 -26.43
CA ARG A 23 8.71 -1.85 -25.80
C ARG A 23 8.74 -1.66 -24.30
N TRP A 24 7.57 -1.53 -23.69
CA TRP A 24 7.40 -1.37 -22.25
C TRP A 24 6.91 -2.68 -21.66
N ASP A 25 7.43 -3.07 -20.50
CA ASP A 25 6.82 -4.08 -19.63
C ASP A 25 6.87 -3.60 -18.18
N ARG A 26 6.43 -4.44 -17.24
CA ARG A 26 6.38 -4.07 -15.82
C ARG A 26 7.76 -3.86 -15.19
N GLY A 27 8.81 -4.43 -15.77
CA GLY A 27 10.19 -4.36 -15.25
C GLY A 27 10.96 -3.15 -15.77
N GLY A 28 10.61 -2.65 -16.96
CA GLY A 28 11.30 -1.53 -17.60
C GLY A 28 10.87 -1.29 -19.05
N ALA A 29 11.69 -0.54 -19.78
CA ALA A 29 11.47 -0.24 -21.19
C ALA A 29 12.72 -0.57 -22.01
N ILE A 30 12.52 -1.17 -23.19
CA ILE A 30 13.55 -1.44 -24.20
C ILE A 30 13.34 -0.43 -25.33
N VAL A 31 14.35 0.35 -25.64
CA VAL A 31 14.27 1.50 -26.55
C VAL A 31 15.26 1.29 -27.69
N THR A 32 14.85 1.47 -28.93
CA THR A 32 15.79 1.47 -30.06
C THR A 32 16.73 2.68 -29.97
N GLU A 33 17.86 2.62 -30.66
CA GLU A 33 18.61 3.83 -30.99
C GLU A 33 17.70 4.83 -31.74
N ALA A 34 18.02 6.11 -31.61
CA ALA A 34 17.34 7.16 -32.36
C ALA A 34 17.63 6.98 -33.86
N PHE A 35 16.60 7.09 -34.69
CA PHE A 35 16.78 7.05 -36.13
C PHE A 35 15.99 8.15 -36.82
N ASN A 36 16.60 8.77 -37.82
CA ASN A 36 15.90 9.73 -38.66
C ASN A 36 14.86 9.00 -39.52
N TYR A 37 13.57 9.16 -39.21
CA TYR A 37 12.50 8.44 -39.90
C TYR A 37 12.18 9.04 -41.28
N THR A 38 12.59 10.28 -41.54
CA THR A 38 12.44 10.94 -42.86
C THR A 38 13.44 10.39 -43.88
N GLN A 39 14.63 9.98 -43.42
CA GLN A 39 15.66 9.36 -44.24
C GLN A 39 15.50 7.83 -44.29
N ARG A 40 15.22 7.20 -43.14
CA ARG A 40 15.08 5.73 -43.00
C ARG A 40 13.61 5.33 -42.82
N LYS A 41 12.75 5.76 -43.75
CA LYS A 41 11.29 5.51 -43.74
C LYS A 41 10.92 4.02 -43.62
N SER A 42 11.77 3.14 -44.18
CA SER A 42 11.56 1.69 -44.16
C SER A 42 11.48 1.11 -42.75
N ILE A 43 12.14 1.70 -41.75
CA ILE A 43 12.12 1.20 -40.37
C ILE A 43 10.71 1.31 -39.77
N LEU A 44 10.07 2.48 -39.87
CA LEU A 44 8.70 2.65 -39.38
C LEU A 44 7.69 1.84 -40.20
N PHE A 45 7.85 1.81 -41.52
CA PHE A 45 6.99 1.00 -42.38
C PHE A 45 7.05 -0.48 -42.01
N GLU A 46 8.24 -1.04 -41.88
CA GLU A 46 8.43 -2.44 -41.48
C GLU A 46 7.93 -2.70 -40.06
N TYR A 47 8.14 -1.77 -39.12
CA TYR A 47 7.58 -1.87 -37.78
C TYR A 47 6.05 -1.98 -37.82
N PHE A 48 5.34 -1.04 -38.47
CA PHE A 48 3.88 -1.06 -38.49
C PHE A 48 3.32 -2.26 -39.28
N LYS A 49 3.99 -2.65 -40.37
CA LYS A 49 3.66 -3.85 -41.14
C LYS A 49 3.75 -5.11 -40.26
N ARG A 50 4.85 -5.30 -39.53
CA ARG A 50 5.05 -6.43 -38.62
C ARG A 50 4.10 -6.36 -37.42
N PHE A 51 3.92 -5.18 -36.83
CA PHE A 51 3.01 -4.96 -35.70
C PHE A 51 1.56 -5.33 -36.06
N ARG A 52 1.12 -5.00 -37.28
CA ARG A 52 -0.20 -5.40 -37.80
C ARG A 52 -0.35 -6.92 -37.96
N GLN A 53 0.75 -7.63 -38.21
CA GLN A 53 0.75 -9.10 -38.32
C GLN A 53 0.77 -9.80 -36.96
N LEU A 54 1.15 -9.09 -35.89
CA LEU A 54 1.12 -9.65 -34.54
C LEU A 54 -0.32 -9.91 -34.09
N ASP A 55 -0.54 -11.03 -33.41
CA ASP A 55 -1.79 -11.31 -32.70
C ASP A 55 -1.92 -10.49 -31.40
N GLY A 56 -3.03 -10.67 -30.68
CA GLY A 56 -3.28 -9.95 -29.44
C GLY A 56 -2.21 -10.20 -28.36
N VAL A 57 -1.79 -11.45 -28.19
CA VAL A 57 -0.82 -11.87 -27.17
C VAL A 57 0.56 -11.32 -27.47
N GLN A 58 0.97 -11.37 -28.74
CA GLN A 58 2.22 -10.78 -29.21
C GLN A 58 2.22 -9.24 -29.06
N ARG A 59 1.06 -8.60 -29.17
CA ARG A 59 0.86 -7.17 -28.82
C ARG A 59 0.75 -6.91 -27.31
N GLY A 60 0.85 -7.95 -26.49
CA GLY A 60 0.89 -7.89 -25.03
C GLY A 60 -0.47 -7.95 -24.34
N ILE A 61 -1.55 -8.32 -25.03
CA ILE A 61 -2.86 -8.60 -24.40
C ILE A 61 -2.74 -9.90 -23.61
N ASN A 62 -3.20 -9.87 -22.35
CA ASN A 62 -3.26 -11.07 -21.54
C ASN A 62 -4.37 -12.02 -22.07
N PRO A 63 -4.05 -13.23 -22.55
CA PRO A 63 -5.02 -14.15 -23.12
C PRO A 63 -5.98 -14.74 -22.07
N ASN A 64 -5.60 -14.70 -20.79
CA ASN A 64 -6.41 -15.21 -19.70
C ASN A 64 -7.50 -14.22 -19.26
N VAL A 65 -7.53 -13.00 -19.81
CA VAL A 65 -8.54 -12.00 -19.50
C VAL A 65 -9.25 -11.57 -20.77
N LEU A 66 -10.53 -11.93 -20.87
CA LEU A 66 -11.37 -11.70 -22.04
C LEU A 66 -12.61 -10.89 -21.66
N PRO A 67 -13.32 -10.28 -22.62
CA PRO A 67 -14.65 -9.74 -22.35
C PRO A 67 -15.58 -10.84 -21.80
N ALA A 68 -16.33 -10.54 -20.74
CA ALA A 68 -17.32 -11.49 -20.23
C ALA A 68 -18.48 -11.64 -21.21
N THR A 69 -19.07 -12.83 -21.28
CA THR A 69 -20.34 -13.03 -22.00
C THR A 69 -21.46 -12.23 -21.32
N LYS A 70 -22.50 -11.86 -22.09
CA LYS A 70 -23.67 -11.15 -21.54
C LYS A 70 -24.35 -11.93 -20.39
N ALA A 71 -24.37 -13.25 -20.47
CA ALA A 71 -24.93 -14.12 -19.44
C ALA A 71 -24.08 -14.08 -18.16
N ASN A 72 -22.76 -14.29 -18.28
CA ASN A 72 -21.84 -14.27 -17.15
C ASN A 72 -21.80 -12.90 -16.46
N ALA A 73 -21.82 -11.82 -17.25
CA ALA A 73 -21.86 -10.45 -16.71
C ALA A 73 -23.16 -10.16 -15.94
N ARG A 74 -24.30 -10.71 -16.39
CA ARG A 74 -25.58 -10.59 -15.68
C ARG A 74 -25.56 -11.37 -14.36
N MET A 75 -25.15 -12.63 -14.40
CA MET A 75 -25.03 -13.48 -13.21
C MET A 75 -24.11 -12.84 -12.17
N ALA A 76 -22.90 -12.41 -12.59
CA ALA A 76 -21.95 -11.82 -11.65
C ALA A 76 -22.49 -10.56 -10.99
N ARG A 77 -23.25 -9.75 -11.73
CA ARG A 77 -23.90 -8.55 -11.20
C ARG A 77 -24.98 -8.88 -10.17
N GLU A 78 -25.86 -9.81 -10.48
CA GLU A 78 -26.92 -10.25 -9.55
C GLU A 78 -26.29 -10.74 -8.25
N ARG A 79 -25.28 -11.61 -8.35
CA ARG A 79 -24.54 -12.10 -7.18
C ARG A 79 -23.86 -10.96 -6.43
N LEU A 80 -23.09 -10.10 -7.09
CA LEU A 80 -22.40 -8.99 -6.42
C LEU A 80 -23.38 -8.03 -5.73
N ASN A 81 -24.56 -7.79 -6.31
CA ASN A 81 -25.62 -7.02 -5.67
C ASN A 81 -26.11 -7.67 -4.37
N ASP A 82 -26.28 -9.00 -4.34
CA ASP A 82 -26.64 -9.72 -3.12
C ASP A 82 -25.55 -9.55 -2.02
N TYR A 83 -24.27 -9.52 -2.41
CA TYR A 83 -23.18 -9.22 -1.47
C TYR A 83 -23.26 -7.79 -0.90
N THR A 84 -23.73 -6.81 -1.69
CA THR A 84 -23.85 -5.41 -1.21
C THR A 84 -24.91 -5.21 -0.13
N SER A 85 -25.88 -6.12 0.04
CA SER A 85 -26.96 -5.97 1.01
C SER A 85 -26.68 -6.70 2.33
N GLU A 86 -25.96 -7.84 2.29
CA GLU A 86 -25.75 -8.68 3.48
C GLU A 86 -24.38 -8.56 4.15
N LEU A 87 -23.33 -8.22 3.39
CA LEU A 87 -21.93 -8.24 3.83
C LEU A 87 -21.27 -6.85 3.87
N TRP A 88 -21.82 -5.88 3.15
CA TRP A 88 -21.25 -4.55 3.05
C TRP A 88 -22.32 -3.54 3.45
N LEU A 89 -22.14 -2.83 4.56
CA LEU A 89 -23.04 -1.75 4.98
C LEU A 89 -22.30 -0.42 4.97
N GLY A 90 -23.04 0.67 4.73
CA GLY A 90 -22.51 2.03 4.68
C GLY A 90 -21.49 2.23 3.56
N ARG A 91 -20.43 3.01 3.84
CA ARG A 91 -19.37 3.37 2.87
C ARG A 91 -18.74 2.19 2.14
N ALA A 92 -18.71 1.01 2.77
CA ALA A 92 -18.19 -0.21 2.16
C ALA A 92 -19.10 -0.69 1.02
N ALA A 93 -20.42 -0.61 1.21
CA ALA A 93 -21.41 -0.95 0.18
C ALA A 93 -21.36 0.07 -0.96
N ASP A 94 -21.19 1.36 -0.66
CA ASP A 94 -21.08 2.41 -1.69
C ASP A 94 -19.89 2.15 -2.61
N ALA A 95 -18.69 1.90 -2.05
CA ALA A 95 -17.51 1.57 -2.85
C ALA A 95 -17.69 0.31 -3.70
N LEU A 96 -18.40 -0.70 -3.19
CA LEU A 96 -18.71 -1.90 -3.95
C LEU A 96 -19.73 -1.62 -5.06
N ARG A 97 -20.77 -0.82 -4.80
CA ARG A 97 -21.77 -0.40 -5.80
C ARG A 97 -21.11 0.37 -6.94
N ASP A 98 -20.21 1.29 -6.62
CA ASP A 98 -19.44 2.03 -7.61
C ASP A 98 -18.62 1.07 -8.49
N MET A 99 -18.01 0.04 -7.89
CA MET A 99 -17.26 -0.98 -8.63
C MET A 99 -18.12 -1.87 -9.55
N VAL A 100 -19.45 -1.92 -9.37
CA VAL A 100 -20.34 -2.86 -10.10
C VAL A 100 -21.46 -2.19 -10.90
N ASP A 101 -21.47 -0.86 -10.98
CA ASP A 101 -22.48 -0.07 -11.70
C ASP A 101 -22.61 -0.48 -13.20
N ILE A 102 -23.84 -0.74 -13.67
CA ILE A 102 -24.12 -1.21 -15.04
C ILE A 102 -23.77 -0.21 -16.10
N GLU A 103 -24.09 1.06 -15.83
CA GLU A 103 -24.13 2.07 -16.88
C GLU A 103 -22.71 2.46 -17.28
N THR A 104 -21.78 2.26 -16.36
CA THR A 104 -20.39 2.69 -16.47
C THR A 104 -19.40 1.52 -16.50
N GLN A 105 -19.76 0.31 -16.00
CA GLN A 105 -18.79 -0.77 -15.77
C GLN A 105 -18.92 -2.01 -16.65
N PRO A 106 -17.94 -2.29 -17.54
CA PRO A 106 -17.84 -3.55 -18.25
C PRO A 106 -17.27 -4.67 -17.36
N PHE A 107 -17.74 -5.90 -17.58
CA PHE A 107 -17.22 -7.11 -16.95
C PHE A 107 -16.26 -7.86 -17.87
N LEU A 108 -15.26 -8.47 -17.26
CA LEU A 108 -14.28 -9.33 -17.91
C LEU A 108 -14.38 -10.74 -17.31
N GLN A 109 -13.92 -11.74 -18.05
CA GLN A 109 -13.74 -13.10 -17.58
C GLN A 109 -12.25 -13.40 -17.47
N LEU A 110 -11.83 -13.83 -16.28
CA LEU A 110 -10.50 -14.28 -15.94
C LEU A 110 -10.49 -15.81 -15.93
N GLN A 111 -9.61 -16.42 -16.71
CA GLN A 111 -9.36 -17.86 -16.71
C GLN A 111 -8.07 -18.15 -15.95
N PHE A 112 -8.13 -19.00 -14.93
CA PHE A 112 -6.95 -19.35 -14.16
C PHE A 112 -7.08 -20.77 -13.59
N GLN A 113 -6.05 -21.60 -13.75
CA GLN A 113 -6.03 -22.99 -13.27
C GLN A 113 -7.30 -23.80 -13.61
N GLY A 114 -7.83 -23.63 -14.82
CA GLY A 114 -8.98 -24.40 -15.33
C GLY A 114 -10.37 -23.92 -14.88
N LYS A 115 -10.45 -22.79 -14.18
CA LYS A 115 -11.70 -22.18 -13.72
C LYS A 115 -11.90 -20.78 -14.29
N THR A 116 -13.15 -20.31 -14.28
CA THR A 116 -13.51 -19.00 -14.82
C THR A 116 -14.11 -18.09 -13.74
N TRP A 117 -13.59 -16.88 -13.62
CA TRP A 117 -14.14 -15.85 -12.75
C TRP A 117 -14.56 -14.64 -13.56
N VAL A 118 -15.71 -14.07 -13.22
CA VAL A 118 -16.17 -12.81 -13.76
C VAL A 118 -15.71 -11.68 -12.84
N ILE A 119 -14.96 -10.73 -13.38
CA ILE A 119 -14.40 -9.59 -12.64
C ILE A 119 -14.91 -8.27 -13.23
N PRO A 120 -15.14 -7.24 -12.41
CA PRO A 120 -15.28 -5.88 -12.92
C PRO A 120 -13.98 -5.44 -13.62
N SER A 121 -14.11 -4.70 -14.72
CA SER A 121 -12.99 -4.00 -15.34
C SER A 121 -12.32 -3.05 -14.33
N PRO A 122 -11.06 -2.62 -14.49
CA PRO A 122 -10.51 -1.55 -13.67
C PRO A 122 -11.09 -0.17 -14.07
N HIS A 123 -11.39 0.70 -13.10
CA HIS A 123 -11.57 2.13 -13.37
C HIS A 123 -10.21 2.82 -13.53
N CYS A 124 -10.19 3.93 -14.28
CA CYS A 124 -8.96 4.67 -14.59
C CYS A 124 -8.30 5.30 -13.35
N ASP A 125 -9.09 5.61 -12.32
CA ASP A 125 -8.66 6.48 -11.20
C ASP A 125 -8.13 5.69 -9.98
N ASP A 126 -8.28 4.37 -10.00
CA ASP A 126 -7.96 3.46 -8.89
C ASP A 126 -6.47 3.12 -8.78
N TYR A 127 -5.69 3.38 -9.83
CA TYR A 127 -4.31 2.90 -9.94
C TYR A 127 -3.32 4.01 -10.27
N GLY A 128 -2.15 3.97 -9.61
CA GLY A 128 -1.01 4.75 -10.07
C GLY A 128 -0.74 4.44 -11.54
N LEU A 129 -0.70 5.47 -12.37
CA LEU A 129 -0.57 5.37 -13.84
C LEU A 129 0.81 4.86 -14.30
N SER A 130 1.68 4.51 -13.35
CA SER A 130 3.00 3.94 -13.63
C SER A 130 2.85 2.65 -14.46
N PRO A 131 3.54 2.55 -15.61
CA PRO A 131 3.62 1.30 -16.36
C PRO A 131 4.49 0.25 -15.64
N PHE A 132 5.25 0.66 -14.63
CA PHE A 132 6.25 -0.17 -13.94
C PHE A 132 5.79 -0.64 -12.56
N GLY A 133 6.36 -1.76 -12.13
CA GLY A 133 6.18 -2.31 -10.80
C GLY A 133 5.05 -3.32 -10.71
N ARG A 134 4.57 -3.53 -9.48
CA ARG A 134 3.67 -4.64 -9.14
C ARG A 134 2.30 -4.54 -9.81
N ALA A 135 1.83 -3.32 -10.06
CA ALA A 135 0.44 -2.95 -10.40
C ALA A 135 -0.59 -3.96 -9.88
N SER A 136 -0.61 -4.10 -8.55
CA SER A 136 -1.55 -4.93 -7.83
C SER A 136 -2.97 -4.44 -8.07
N ARG A 137 -3.84 -5.39 -8.40
CA ARG A 137 -5.23 -5.22 -8.81
C ARG A 137 -6.05 -6.16 -7.96
N ALA A 138 -6.79 -5.60 -7.01
CA ALA A 138 -7.61 -6.40 -6.12
C ALA A 138 -9.08 -6.07 -6.30
N ARG A 139 -9.96 -7.08 -6.34
CA ARG A 139 -11.38 -6.92 -6.64
C ARG A 139 -12.18 -8.14 -6.20
N ILE A 140 -13.48 -7.96 -6.04
CA ILE A 140 -14.40 -9.09 -5.89
C ILE A 140 -14.67 -9.67 -7.29
N ALA A 141 -14.73 -10.99 -7.36
CA ALA A 141 -15.01 -11.76 -8.56
C ALA A 141 -16.09 -12.81 -8.26
N VAL A 142 -16.81 -13.26 -9.26
CA VAL A 142 -17.77 -14.36 -9.12
C VAL A 142 -17.28 -15.55 -9.94
N GLU A 143 -17.10 -16.70 -9.30
CA GLU A 143 -16.76 -17.96 -10.00
C GLU A 143 -17.98 -18.41 -10.81
N VAL A 144 -17.79 -18.74 -12.09
CA VAL A 144 -18.90 -19.04 -13.01
C VAL A 144 -19.60 -20.34 -12.61
N GLU A 145 -18.85 -21.35 -12.21
CA GLU A 145 -19.36 -22.70 -11.98
C GLU A 145 -20.14 -22.82 -10.66
N SER A 146 -19.69 -22.13 -9.61
CA SER A 146 -20.33 -22.15 -8.28
C SER A 146 -21.24 -20.95 -8.01
N GLU A 147 -21.14 -19.90 -8.83
CA GLU A 147 -21.76 -18.59 -8.63
C GLU A 147 -21.45 -17.95 -7.25
N THR A 148 -20.29 -18.28 -6.68
CA THR A 148 -19.84 -17.73 -5.40
C THR A 148 -18.84 -16.60 -5.57
N ALA A 149 -18.92 -15.59 -4.70
CA ALA A 149 -17.97 -14.49 -4.72
C ALA A 149 -16.64 -14.88 -4.08
N HIS A 150 -15.57 -14.36 -4.66
CA HIS A 150 -14.19 -14.54 -4.26
C HIS A 150 -13.48 -13.19 -4.30
N TYR A 151 -12.38 -13.07 -3.57
CA TYR A 151 -11.48 -11.95 -3.69
C TYR A 151 -10.31 -12.32 -4.59
N VAL A 152 -10.15 -11.61 -5.71
CA VAL A 152 -9.07 -11.83 -6.67
C VAL A 152 -8.04 -10.74 -6.54
N LYS A 153 -6.77 -11.14 -6.39
CA LYS A 153 -5.60 -10.28 -6.40
C LYS A 153 -4.70 -10.67 -7.59
N ASP A 154 -4.68 -9.84 -8.63
CA ASP A 154 -3.75 -9.90 -9.76
C ASP A 154 -2.57 -8.96 -9.48
N SER A 155 -1.34 -9.44 -9.56
CA SER A 155 -0.16 -8.63 -9.29
C SER A 155 1.08 -9.13 -10.02
N TRP A 156 2.13 -8.31 -10.01
CA TRP A 156 3.46 -8.70 -10.47
C TRP A 156 4.38 -8.75 -9.25
N ARG A 157 4.85 -9.94 -8.90
CA ARG A 157 5.76 -10.14 -7.77
C ARG A 157 7.21 -10.14 -8.24
N ASN A 158 8.14 -9.76 -7.36
CA ASN A 158 9.55 -9.96 -7.65
C ASN A 158 9.87 -11.47 -7.65
N ARG A 159 10.62 -11.92 -8.66
CA ARG A 159 11.22 -13.25 -8.63
C ARG A 159 12.40 -13.21 -7.66
N ASP A 160 12.24 -13.89 -6.55
CA ASP A 160 13.28 -14.05 -5.54
C ASP A 160 13.32 -15.53 -5.15
N PRO A 161 14.41 -16.25 -5.44
CA PRO A 161 14.52 -17.67 -5.13
C PRO A 161 14.51 -17.95 -3.62
N ASN A 162 14.82 -16.94 -2.79
CA ASN A 162 14.84 -17.06 -1.33
C ASN A 162 13.50 -16.70 -0.69
N ARG A 163 12.50 -16.35 -1.51
CA ARG A 163 11.20 -15.89 -1.04
C ARG A 163 10.09 -16.68 -1.70
N LEU A 164 9.20 -17.22 -0.87
CA LEU A 164 8.02 -17.91 -1.36
C LEU A 164 7.07 -16.94 -2.09
N PRO A 165 6.38 -17.39 -3.14
CA PRO A 165 5.19 -16.70 -3.62
C PRO A 165 4.15 -16.59 -2.49
N GLU A 166 3.37 -15.51 -2.47
CA GLU A 166 2.33 -15.32 -1.46
C GLU A 166 1.30 -16.47 -1.47
N SER A 167 0.98 -17.06 -2.63
CA SER A 167 0.15 -18.26 -2.73
C SER A 167 0.69 -19.46 -1.92
N GLU A 168 2.01 -19.64 -1.89
CA GLU A 168 2.63 -20.73 -1.12
C GLU A 168 2.61 -20.46 0.38
N VAL A 169 2.69 -19.18 0.78
CA VAL A 169 2.53 -18.79 2.18
C VAL A 169 1.13 -19.14 2.66
N TYR A 170 0.09 -18.83 1.90
CA TYR A 170 -1.28 -19.22 2.25
C TYR A 170 -1.43 -20.74 2.42
N LYS A 171 -0.79 -21.55 1.57
CA LYS A 171 -0.79 -23.02 1.73
C LYS A 171 -0.15 -23.46 3.05
N ILE A 172 1.01 -22.89 3.41
CA ILE A 172 1.70 -23.20 4.67
C ILE A 172 0.83 -22.79 5.86
N LEU A 173 0.28 -21.57 5.86
CA LEU A 173 -0.54 -21.07 6.96
C LEU A 173 -1.81 -21.93 7.15
N ALA A 174 -2.43 -22.37 6.05
CA ALA A 174 -3.57 -23.29 6.08
C ALA A 174 -3.19 -24.68 6.63
N GLU A 175 -2.06 -25.25 6.17
CA GLU A 175 -1.55 -26.55 6.66
C GLU A 175 -1.27 -26.50 8.17
N LYS A 176 -0.68 -25.41 8.64
CA LYS A 176 -0.40 -25.17 10.07
C LYS A 176 -1.64 -24.78 10.88
N LYS A 177 -2.82 -24.65 10.26
CA LYS A 177 -4.08 -24.26 10.91
C LYS A 177 -3.93 -22.96 11.72
N VAL A 178 -3.32 -21.96 11.09
CA VAL A 178 -3.20 -20.62 11.66
C VAL A 178 -4.58 -19.97 11.71
N LYS A 179 -4.91 -19.34 12.83
CA LYS A 179 -6.20 -18.65 13.02
C LYS A 179 -6.26 -17.33 12.25
N PHE A 180 -7.46 -16.84 11.98
CA PHE A 180 -7.73 -15.49 11.46
C PHE A 180 -6.92 -15.11 10.19
N ILE A 181 -6.65 -16.09 9.34
CA ILE A 181 -6.11 -15.89 7.98
C ILE A 181 -7.23 -16.06 6.95
N ALA A 182 -7.07 -15.42 5.79
CA ALA A 182 -7.99 -15.65 4.69
C ALA A 182 -7.82 -17.05 4.10
N GLU A 183 -8.92 -17.66 3.71
CA GLU A 183 -8.94 -18.96 3.04
C GLU A 183 -8.66 -18.76 1.55
N MET A 184 -7.61 -19.41 1.05
CA MET A 184 -7.26 -19.39 -0.37
C MET A 184 -8.01 -20.49 -1.13
N ALA A 185 -8.67 -20.12 -2.23
CA ALA A 185 -9.26 -21.05 -3.18
C ALA A 185 -8.17 -21.65 -4.09
N CYS A 186 -7.39 -20.78 -4.73
CA CYS A 186 -6.24 -21.14 -5.53
C CYS A 186 -5.31 -19.93 -5.70
N GLY A 187 -4.09 -20.18 -6.18
CA GLY A 187 -3.11 -19.13 -6.44
C GLY A 187 -1.84 -19.68 -7.06
N GLY A 188 -1.06 -18.79 -7.66
CA GLY A 188 0.21 -19.14 -8.28
C GLY A 188 0.66 -18.16 -9.36
N ASP A 189 1.85 -18.44 -9.89
CA ASP A 189 2.37 -17.68 -11.03
C ASP A 189 1.59 -18.02 -12.30
N THR A 190 1.41 -17.00 -13.14
CA THR A 190 0.63 -17.06 -14.37
C THR A 190 1.45 -17.47 -15.60
N GLY A 191 2.77 -17.54 -15.46
CA GLY A 191 3.72 -17.73 -16.56
C GLY A 191 4.06 -16.45 -17.35
N HIS A 192 3.44 -15.31 -17.02
CA HIS A 192 3.78 -14.02 -17.61
C HIS A 192 5.06 -13.46 -16.98
N GLU A 193 6.05 -13.12 -17.81
CA GLU A 193 7.37 -12.67 -17.36
C GLU A 193 7.83 -11.40 -18.09
N VAL A 194 8.58 -10.56 -17.39
CA VAL A 194 9.18 -9.36 -17.99
C VAL A 194 10.38 -9.70 -18.86
N GLN A 195 10.49 -9.03 -20.00
CA GLN A 195 11.60 -9.23 -20.95
C GLN A 195 12.73 -8.23 -20.72
N SER A 196 12.41 -7.05 -20.19
CA SER A 196 13.39 -6.00 -19.87
C SER A 196 14.51 -6.49 -18.95
N TYR A 197 14.21 -7.39 -18.02
CA TYR A 197 15.19 -7.93 -17.07
C TYR A 197 16.29 -8.78 -17.71
N LEU A 198 16.02 -9.44 -18.85
CA LEU A 198 17.02 -10.22 -19.60
C LEU A 198 18.21 -9.37 -20.05
N TRP A 199 18.01 -8.06 -20.19
CA TRP A 199 19.01 -7.13 -20.68
C TRP A 199 19.77 -6.41 -19.57
N LYS A 200 19.40 -6.59 -18.30
CA LYS A 200 19.89 -5.79 -17.15
C LYS A 200 21.41 -5.67 -17.04
N SER A 201 22.17 -6.67 -17.51
CA SER A 201 23.63 -6.77 -17.41
C SER A 201 24.36 -6.18 -18.61
N LYS A 202 23.64 -5.67 -19.62
CA LYS A 202 24.28 -5.11 -20.82
C LYS A 202 24.85 -3.71 -20.51
N PRO A 203 25.98 -3.35 -21.13
CA PRO A 203 26.68 -2.09 -20.85
C PRO A 203 25.88 -0.84 -21.25
N TRP A 204 24.91 -0.98 -22.15
CA TRP A 204 24.05 0.10 -22.62
C TRP A 204 22.79 0.31 -21.75
N VAL A 205 22.59 -0.50 -20.69
CA VAL A 205 21.45 -0.31 -19.80
C VAL A 205 21.64 0.94 -18.95
N TRP A 206 20.75 1.90 -19.14
CA TRP A 206 20.65 3.06 -18.28
C TRP A 206 19.92 2.67 -16.98
N GLY A 207 20.69 2.30 -15.93
CA GLY A 207 20.12 1.66 -14.73
C GLY A 207 20.68 2.08 -13.37
N GLU A 208 21.74 2.90 -13.31
CA GLU A 208 22.37 3.26 -12.03
C GLU A 208 21.42 3.99 -11.06
N LYS A 209 20.35 4.64 -11.58
CA LYS A 209 19.36 5.36 -10.77
C LYS A 209 18.03 4.60 -10.57
N LEU A 210 17.70 3.63 -11.42
CA LEU A 210 16.43 2.89 -11.39
C LEU A 210 16.68 1.40 -11.69
N ARG A 211 16.49 0.55 -10.67
CA ARG A 211 16.70 -0.89 -10.77
C ARG A 211 15.64 -1.55 -11.64
N ILE A 212 16.04 -2.18 -12.75
CA ILE A 212 15.18 -3.10 -13.53
C ILE A 212 14.85 -4.31 -12.64
N ARG A 213 13.57 -4.58 -12.45
CA ARG A 213 13.07 -5.63 -11.56
C ARG A 213 12.76 -6.90 -12.34
N ASP A 214 13.10 -8.05 -11.76
CA ASP A 214 12.65 -9.36 -12.23
C ASP A 214 11.23 -9.58 -11.74
N LEU A 215 10.24 -9.45 -12.61
CA LEU A 215 8.83 -9.53 -12.23
C LEU A 215 8.11 -10.64 -12.98
N VAL A 216 7.24 -11.34 -12.25
CA VAL A 216 6.40 -12.43 -12.74
C VAL A 216 4.96 -12.15 -12.36
N GLY A 217 4.03 -12.34 -13.30
CA GLY A 217 2.61 -12.23 -13.05
C GLY A 217 2.13 -13.32 -12.09
N HIS A 218 1.36 -12.94 -11.07
CA HIS A 218 0.93 -13.78 -9.97
C HIS A 218 -0.53 -13.48 -9.62
N ILE A 219 -1.33 -14.53 -9.45
CA ILE A 219 -2.75 -14.41 -9.09
C ILE A 219 -3.01 -15.17 -7.79
N ILE A 220 -3.79 -14.57 -6.90
CA ILE A 220 -4.35 -15.22 -5.71
C ILE A 220 -5.85 -15.02 -5.72
N ILE A 221 -6.58 -16.08 -5.41
CA ILE A 221 -8.03 -16.10 -5.30
C ILE A 221 -8.38 -16.60 -3.91
N LEU A 222 -8.99 -15.75 -3.10
CA LEU A 222 -9.42 -16.05 -1.74
C LEU A 222 -10.92 -16.31 -1.73
N LYS A 223 -11.37 -17.35 -1.03
CA LYS A 223 -12.79 -17.55 -0.71
C LYS A 223 -13.28 -16.53 0.31
N THR A 224 -12.37 -16.06 1.16
CA THR A 224 -12.69 -15.02 2.14
C THR A 224 -12.91 -13.69 1.44
N VAL A 225 -14.16 -13.24 1.45
CA VAL A 225 -14.58 -11.90 1.02
C VAL A 225 -14.91 -11.10 2.28
N GLY A 226 -14.21 -9.98 2.47
CA GLY A 226 -14.40 -9.12 3.63
C GLY A 226 -14.18 -7.66 3.28
N ARG A 227 -14.57 -6.77 4.18
CA ARG A 227 -14.51 -5.32 4.00
C ARG A 227 -13.40 -4.66 4.80
N SER A 228 -13.02 -3.46 4.39
CA SER A 228 -11.96 -2.70 5.06
C SER A 228 -12.28 -2.46 6.53
N LEU A 229 -11.27 -2.58 7.40
CA LEU A 229 -11.35 -2.28 8.83
C LEU A 229 -11.87 -0.85 9.11
N MET A 230 -11.67 0.10 8.18
CA MET A 230 -12.16 1.48 8.29
C MET A 230 -13.69 1.62 8.22
N THR A 231 -14.39 0.56 7.81
CA THR A 231 -15.85 0.55 7.60
C THR A 231 -16.62 -0.09 8.76
N PHE A 232 -15.97 -0.20 9.92
CA PHE A 232 -16.60 -0.64 11.15
C PHE A 232 -17.79 0.23 11.51
N ARG A 233 -18.73 -0.35 12.25
CA ARG A 233 -19.91 0.36 12.75
C ARG A 233 -19.75 0.78 14.21
N THR A 234 -19.18 -0.10 15.03
CA THR A 234 -19.00 0.11 16.47
C THR A 234 -17.53 -0.02 16.84
N ALA A 235 -17.10 0.72 17.86
CA ALA A 235 -15.71 0.66 18.33
C ALA A 235 -15.35 -0.75 18.83
N ARG A 236 -16.32 -1.44 19.46
CA ARG A 236 -16.16 -2.85 19.87
C ARG A 236 -15.86 -3.75 18.69
N GLN A 237 -16.60 -3.62 17.59
CA GLN A 237 -16.38 -4.38 16.36
C GLN A 237 -14.99 -4.10 15.77
N PHE A 238 -14.55 -2.84 15.77
CA PHE A 238 -13.21 -2.44 15.33
C PHE A 238 -12.12 -3.11 16.16
N LEU A 239 -12.15 -2.97 17.48
CA LEU A 239 -11.15 -3.56 18.37
C LEU A 239 -11.14 -5.08 18.28
N THR A 240 -12.30 -5.75 18.26
CA THR A 240 -12.37 -7.20 18.08
C THR A 240 -11.70 -7.65 16.79
N CYS A 241 -11.95 -6.97 15.66
CA CYS A 241 -11.34 -7.33 14.38
C CYS A 241 -9.82 -7.06 14.37
N LEU A 242 -9.37 -5.96 14.97
CA LEU A 242 -7.94 -5.69 15.11
C LEU A 242 -7.25 -6.75 15.98
N ALA A 243 -7.86 -7.14 17.10
CA ALA A 243 -7.37 -8.20 17.98
C ALA A 243 -7.33 -9.56 17.28
N ASN A 244 -8.39 -9.95 16.56
CA ASN A 244 -8.41 -11.18 15.76
C ASN A 244 -7.25 -11.20 14.75
N GLY A 245 -7.01 -10.08 14.06
CA GLY A 245 -5.92 -9.96 13.12
C GLY A 245 -4.57 -10.21 13.81
N MET A 246 -4.30 -9.50 14.90
CA MET A 246 -3.04 -9.67 15.64
C MET A 246 -2.89 -11.04 16.28
N GLU A 247 -3.98 -11.69 16.72
CA GLU A 247 -3.95 -13.09 17.15
C GLU A 247 -3.56 -14.01 15.99
N GLY A 248 -4.10 -13.80 14.79
CA GLY A 248 -3.70 -14.54 13.58
C GLY A 248 -2.24 -14.33 13.19
N TYR A 249 -1.72 -13.11 13.34
CA TYR A 249 -0.31 -12.79 13.14
C TYR A 249 0.60 -13.54 14.13
N GLU A 250 0.28 -13.50 15.43
CA GLU A 250 1.07 -14.19 16.46
C GLU A 250 1.00 -15.72 16.29
N ASP A 251 -0.15 -16.24 15.89
CA ASP A 251 -0.32 -17.65 15.59
C ASP A 251 0.48 -18.08 14.34
N ALA A 252 0.61 -17.20 13.34
CA ALA A 252 1.48 -17.41 12.18
C ALA A 252 2.97 -17.42 12.56
N LEU A 253 3.40 -16.51 13.44
CA LEU A 253 4.75 -16.52 14.00
C LEU A 253 5.00 -17.82 14.76
N ALA A 254 4.11 -18.18 15.67
CA ALA A 254 4.29 -19.34 16.53
C ALA A 254 4.32 -20.66 15.74
N LYS A 255 3.34 -20.89 14.85
CA LYS A 255 3.15 -22.17 14.17
C LYS A 255 3.88 -22.31 12.85
N ALA A 256 4.09 -21.21 12.13
CA ALA A 256 4.68 -21.21 10.79
C ALA A 256 6.03 -20.47 10.71
N GLN A 257 6.44 -19.75 11.76
CA GLN A 257 7.66 -18.93 11.76
C GLN A 257 7.65 -17.89 10.62
N ILE A 258 6.47 -17.32 10.32
CA ILE A 258 6.26 -16.33 9.26
C ILE A 258 5.89 -14.99 9.89
N MET A 259 6.67 -13.96 9.59
CA MET A 259 6.39 -12.57 9.94
C MET A 259 5.76 -11.85 8.74
N HIS A 260 4.85 -10.91 8.98
CA HIS A 260 4.06 -10.23 7.95
C HIS A 260 4.78 -9.02 7.33
N ARG A 261 5.33 -8.13 8.17
CA ARG A 261 6.06 -6.89 7.81
C ARG A 261 5.27 -5.81 7.07
N ASP A 262 3.95 -5.87 7.12
CA ASP A 262 3.08 -4.89 6.45
C ASP A 262 1.70 -4.81 7.11
N ILE A 263 1.67 -4.80 8.44
CA ILE A 263 0.40 -4.58 9.16
C ILE A 263 -0.10 -3.16 8.87
N SER A 264 -1.30 -3.07 8.33
CA SER A 264 -1.93 -1.81 7.91
C SER A 264 -3.45 -1.92 7.94
N THR A 265 -4.15 -0.78 7.83
CA THR A 265 -5.63 -0.74 7.76
C THR A 265 -6.21 -1.46 6.54
N GLY A 266 -5.40 -1.66 5.48
CA GLY A 266 -5.78 -2.36 4.25
C GLY A 266 -5.58 -3.88 4.32
N ASN A 267 -4.75 -4.35 5.25
CA ASN A 267 -4.32 -5.75 5.33
C ASN A 267 -5.04 -6.53 6.44
N ILE A 268 -6.01 -5.91 7.12
CA ILE A 268 -6.93 -6.55 8.05
C ILE A 268 -8.36 -6.34 7.52
N LEU A 269 -9.02 -7.42 7.15
CA LEU A 269 -10.39 -7.41 6.67
C LEU A 269 -11.37 -7.77 7.78
N MET A 270 -12.54 -7.16 7.74
CA MET A 270 -13.70 -7.53 8.53
C MET A 270 -14.55 -8.52 7.74
N VAL A 271 -14.74 -9.72 8.28
CA VAL A 271 -15.47 -10.82 7.65
C VAL A 271 -16.66 -11.17 8.54
N LYS A 272 -17.83 -11.41 7.93
CA LYS A 272 -19.02 -11.82 8.66
C LYS A 272 -18.79 -13.20 9.27
N ASP A 273 -19.07 -13.32 10.57
CA ASP A 273 -18.95 -14.55 11.33
C ASP A 273 -20.07 -14.60 12.37
N PRO A 274 -21.18 -15.31 12.09
CA PRO A 274 -22.31 -15.40 13.02
C PRO A 274 -21.94 -15.96 14.40
N GLY A 275 -20.83 -16.70 14.51
CA GLY A 275 -20.35 -17.24 15.78
C GLY A 275 -19.51 -16.24 16.60
N SER A 276 -19.14 -15.09 16.04
CA SER A 276 -18.39 -14.04 16.75
C SER A 276 -19.32 -13.17 17.58
N VAL A 277 -18.80 -12.61 18.69
CA VAL A 277 -19.52 -11.76 19.67
C VAL A 277 -20.30 -10.60 19.04
N ASN A 278 -19.87 -10.12 17.87
CA ASN A 278 -20.55 -9.03 17.13
C ASN A 278 -21.01 -9.43 15.72
N GLY A 279 -20.97 -10.72 15.38
CA GLY A 279 -21.26 -11.20 14.02
C GLY A 279 -20.14 -10.94 13.01
N TRP A 280 -18.95 -10.50 13.46
CA TRP A 280 -17.80 -10.17 12.63
C TRP A 280 -16.49 -10.62 13.26
N LYS A 281 -15.53 -11.03 12.44
CA LYS A 281 -14.15 -11.27 12.83
C LYS A 281 -13.16 -10.52 11.93
N GLY A 282 -12.00 -10.25 12.47
CA GLY A 282 -10.85 -9.77 11.71
C GLY A 282 -10.08 -10.90 11.06
N VAL A 283 -9.56 -10.66 9.86
CA VAL A 283 -8.75 -11.61 9.11
C VAL A 283 -7.58 -10.88 8.45
N ILE A 284 -6.36 -11.39 8.64
CA ILE A 284 -5.16 -10.87 7.98
C ILE A 284 -5.06 -11.38 6.53
N ILE A 285 -4.71 -10.45 5.64
CA ILE A 285 -4.43 -10.69 4.23
C ILE A 285 -3.11 -10.03 3.80
N ASP A 286 -2.70 -10.26 2.55
CA ASP A 286 -1.57 -9.60 1.91
C ASP A 286 -0.20 -9.98 2.50
N TRP A 287 0.13 -11.28 2.42
CA TRP A 287 1.40 -11.83 2.90
C TRP A 287 2.56 -11.60 1.91
N ASP A 288 2.39 -10.71 0.94
CA ASP A 288 3.39 -10.38 -0.07
C ASP A 288 4.67 -9.80 0.53
N HIS A 289 4.60 -9.23 1.73
CA HIS A 289 5.72 -8.65 2.47
C HIS A 289 6.32 -9.58 3.54
N HIS A 290 5.86 -10.84 3.60
CA HIS A 290 6.33 -11.80 4.59
C HIS A 290 7.85 -12.08 4.58
N VAL A 291 8.35 -12.59 5.69
CA VAL A 291 9.65 -13.27 5.78
C VAL A 291 9.53 -14.52 6.63
N ARG A 292 10.32 -15.54 6.28
CA ARG A 292 10.44 -16.78 7.03
C ARG A 292 11.59 -16.71 8.02
N LEU A 293 11.31 -17.02 9.28
CA LEU A 293 12.26 -16.95 10.38
C LEU A 293 13.08 -18.23 10.54
N ASP A 294 12.64 -19.33 9.91
CA ASP A 294 13.25 -20.67 9.95
C ASP A 294 14.32 -20.92 8.87
N VAL A 295 14.46 -20.01 7.89
CA VAL A 295 15.47 -20.11 6.83
C VAL A 295 16.79 -19.45 7.26
N ASN A 296 17.93 -20.06 6.93
CA ASN A 296 19.26 -19.60 7.35
C ASN A 296 19.52 -18.14 6.90
N ARG A 297 19.69 -17.24 7.87
CA ARG A 297 19.58 -15.77 7.72
C ARG A 297 20.89 -15.08 7.30
N THR A 298 21.96 -15.83 7.10
CA THR A 298 23.32 -15.31 6.87
C THR A 298 23.51 -14.54 5.55
N LEU A 299 22.51 -14.55 4.64
CA LEU A 299 22.63 -13.96 3.30
C LEU A 299 21.71 -12.76 3.03
N VAL A 300 20.71 -12.47 3.87
CA VAL A 300 19.70 -11.41 3.59
C VAL A 300 19.25 -10.69 4.86
N ARG A 301 19.59 -9.40 5.00
CA ARG A 301 19.02 -8.54 6.06
C ARG A 301 17.50 -8.40 5.86
N ILE A 302 16.75 -8.41 6.96
CA ILE A 302 15.31 -8.10 6.94
C ILE A 302 15.15 -6.59 6.76
N THR A 303 15.19 -6.13 5.51
CA THR A 303 15.15 -4.71 5.18
C THR A 303 13.84 -4.05 5.58
N ARG A 304 13.92 -2.77 5.95
CA ARG A 304 12.76 -1.88 6.13
C ARG A 304 11.77 -2.03 4.98
N THR A 305 10.54 -2.43 5.31
CA THR A 305 9.44 -2.74 4.39
C THR A 305 8.12 -2.47 5.11
N GLY A 306 7.05 -2.17 4.36
CA GLY A 306 5.69 -1.98 4.89
C GLY A 306 5.10 -0.61 4.53
N ALA A 307 3.82 -0.40 4.79
CA ALA A 307 3.13 0.87 4.57
C ALA A 307 3.75 1.99 5.43
N TRP A 308 4.23 3.08 4.79
CA TRP A 308 4.92 4.18 5.48
C TRP A 308 4.10 4.75 6.64
N GLN A 309 2.79 4.90 6.43
CA GLN A 309 1.84 5.39 7.44
C GLN A 309 1.85 4.57 8.72
N PHE A 310 1.94 3.24 8.63
CA PHE A 310 1.80 2.35 9.78
C PHE A 310 3.12 1.77 10.28
N MET A 311 4.21 1.92 9.51
CA MET A 311 5.55 1.51 9.90
C MET A 311 5.93 2.03 11.30
N SER A 312 6.54 1.17 12.13
CA SER A 312 7.00 1.54 13.48
C SER A 312 7.89 2.78 13.45
N ALA A 313 7.88 3.55 14.53
CA ALA A 313 8.71 4.74 14.68
C ALA A 313 10.20 4.38 14.62
N TYR A 314 10.59 3.21 15.13
CA TYR A 314 11.94 2.69 15.06
C TYR A 314 12.41 2.49 13.61
N LEU A 315 11.62 1.81 12.77
CA LEU A 315 11.94 1.60 11.36
C LEU A 315 11.85 2.89 10.54
N ALA A 316 10.90 3.76 10.88
CA ALA A 316 10.75 5.05 10.22
C ALA A 316 11.93 5.98 10.54
N LEU A 317 12.53 5.91 11.73
CA LEU A 317 13.71 6.69 12.11
C LEU A 317 15.02 6.09 11.62
N ASN A 318 15.09 4.75 11.49
CA ASN A 318 16.31 4.01 11.18
C ASN A 318 16.18 3.22 9.86
N PRO A 319 16.51 3.82 8.70
CA PRO A 319 16.33 3.19 7.39
C PRO A 319 17.05 1.85 7.20
N THR A 320 18.11 1.61 7.96
CA THR A 320 18.96 0.40 7.88
C THR A 320 18.63 -0.64 8.96
N ALA A 321 17.67 -0.37 9.84
CA ALA A 321 17.28 -1.29 10.91
C ALA A 321 16.58 -2.53 10.35
N GLU A 322 16.72 -3.63 11.09
CA GLU A 322 16.02 -4.88 10.77
C GLU A 322 14.59 -4.84 11.29
N HIS A 323 13.64 -5.28 10.46
CA HIS A 323 12.25 -5.41 10.84
C HIS A 323 12.08 -6.59 11.82
N SER A 324 11.55 -6.32 13.01
CA SER A 324 11.33 -7.29 14.09
C SER A 324 9.83 -7.54 14.37
N PRO A 325 9.46 -8.60 15.11
CA PRO A 325 8.05 -8.82 15.45
C PRO A 325 7.40 -7.66 16.21
N VAL A 326 8.20 -6.94 17.01
CA VAL A 326 7.76 -5.77 17.78
C VAL A 326 7.37 -4.61 16.87
N ASP A 327 7.94 -4.52 15.66
CA ASP A 327 7.58 -3.50 14.68
C ASP A 327 6.21 -3.74 14.05
N ASP A 328 5.85 -4.99 13.75
CA ASP A 328 4.49 -5.36 13.30
C ASP A 328 3.47 -5.11 14.42
N ARG A 329 3.82 -5.40 15.69
CA ARG A 329 2.98 -5.08 16.86
C ARG A 329 2.76 -3.57 17.02
N GLU A 330 3.82 -2.77 16.88
CA GLU A 330 3.69 -1.30 16.94
C GLU A 330 2.90 -0.75 15.75
N SER A 331 2.98 -1.39 14.58
CA SER A 331 2.18 -1.03 13.42
C SER A 331 0.68 -1.17 13.70
N ALA A 332 0.27 -2.16 14.50
CA ALA A 332 -1.12 -2.28 14.96
C ALA A 332 -1.55 -1.16 15.92
N LEU A 333 -0.64 -0.62 16.75
CA LEU A 333 -0.91 0.59 17.54
C LEU A 333 -1.12 1.81 16.61
N HIS A 334 -0.31 1.95 15.56
CA HIS A 334 -0.49 3.03 14.58
C HIS A 334 -1.83 2.88 13.84
N VAL A 335 -2.24 1.65 13.48
CA VAL A 335 -3.58 1.35 12.94
C VAL A 335 -4.69 1.74 13.91
N LEU A 336 -4.56 1.38 15.20
CA LEU A 336 -5.49 1.75 16.25
C LEU A 336 -5.69 3.26 16.34
N ILE A 337 -4.60 4.01 16.52
CA ILE A 337 -4.65 5.46 16.70
C ILE A 337 -5.20 6.14 15.44
N TRP A 338 -4.72 5.75 14.26
CA TRP A 338 -5.12 6.39 13.00
C TRP A 338 -6.60 6.17 12.68
N ILE A 339 -7.10 4.94 12.84
CA ILE A 339 -8.53 4.66 12.62
C ILE A 339 -9.37 5.41 13.67
N SER A 340 -8.98 5.40 14.95
CA SER A 340 -9.70 6.13 16.00
C SER A 340 -9.78 7.62 15.70
N LEU A 341 -8.67 8.27 15.33
CA LEU A 341 -8.66 9.70 14.97
C LEU A 341 -9.55 10.04 13.77
N ARG A 342 -9.64 9.14 12.78
CA ARG A 342 -10.46 9.38 11.59
C ARG A 342 -11.94 9.08 11.80
N HIS A 343 -12.24 8.10 12.66
CA HIS A 343 -13.53 7.44 12.65
C HIS A 343 -14.23 7.29 14.00
N LEU A 344 -13.66 7.80 15.10
CA LEU A 344 -14.35 7.87 16.40
C LEU A 344 -14.53 9.33 16.82
N LYS A 345 -15.60 9.59 17.57
CA LYS A 345 -15.90 10.91 18.12
C LYS A 345 -14.88 11.31 19.18
N HIS A 346 -14.42 12.56 19.11
CA HIS A 346 -13.52 13.16 20.09
C HIS A 346 -13.66 14.69 20.13
N ALA A 347 -13.28 15.31 21.25
CA ALA A 347 -13.41 16.76 21.45
C ALA A 347 -12.57 17.64 20.48
N GLY A 348 -11.52 17.07 19.88
CA GLY A 348 -10.55 17.80 19.03
C GLY A 348 -10.87 17.83 17.53
N ASN A 349 -12.13 17.97 17.12
CA ASN A 349 -12.56 17.93 15.71
C ASN A 349 -12.34 19.26 14.93
N SER A 350 -11.31 20.05 15.26
CA SER A 350 -10.93 21.24 14.47
C SER A 350 -9.70 20.96 13.59
N ILE A 351 -9.54 21.74 12.52
CA ILE A 351 -8.41 21.61 11.59
C ILE A 351 -7.09 21.77 12.33
N GLU A 352 -7.00 22.77 13.19
CA GLU A 352 -5.77 23.14 13.91
C GLU A 352 -5.33 22.05 14.90
N ILE A 353 -6.24 21.17 15.31
CA ILE A 353 -6.00 20.12 16.31
C ILE A 353 -5.83 18.75 15.66
N LEU A 354 -6.76 18.34 14.79
CA LEU A 354 -6.76 17.00 14.21
C LEU A 354 -5.76 16.87 13.05
N GLN A 355 -5.59 17.91 12.23
CA GLN A 355 -4.71 17.83 11.06
C GLN A 355 -3.24 17.55 11.43
N PRO A 356 -2.62 18.24 12.41
CA PRO A 356 -1.26 17.92 12.82
C PRO A 356 -1.10 16.48 13.31
N GLN A 357 -2.14 15.91 13.93
CA GLN A 357 -2.13 14.55 14.49
C GLN A 357 -2.22 13.49 13.39
N LEU A 358 -3.05 13.72 12.36
CA LEU A 358 -3.10 12.84 11.18
C LEU A 358 -1.82 12.95 10.33
N ASN A 359 -1.23 14.15 10.23
CA ASN A 359 0.00 14.37 9.48
C ASN A 359 1.22 13.62 10.06
N VAL A 360 1.18 13.22 11.34
CA VAL A 360 2.24 12.39 11.94
C VAL A 360 2.48 11.11 11.13
N PHE A 361 1.42 10.49 10.62
CA PHE A 361 1.50 9.21 9.91
C PHE A 361 2.11 9.38 8.51
N ASP A 362 1.84 10.50 7.84
CA ASP A 362 2.30 10.80 6.49
C ASP A 362 3.64 11.54 6.43
N GLN A 363 4.10 12.10 7.57
CA GLN A 363 5.31 12.90 7.60
C GLN A 363 6.51 12.12 7.04
N MET A 364 7.24 12.75 6.13
CA MET A 364 8.44 12.21 5.53
C MET A 364 9.48 13.32 5.40
N MET A 365 10.55 13.23 6.18
CA MET A 365 11.73 14.08 6.07
C MET A 365 12.86 13.30 5.40
N PHE A 366 13.83 13.97 4.81
CA PHE A 366 14.98 13.29 4.20
C PHE A 366 16.24 13.58 5.01
N ARG A 367 16.91 12.53 5.49
CA ARG A 367 18.14 12.65 6.27
C ARG A 367 19.25 13.27 5.42
N SER A 368 19.89 14.32 5.90
CA SER A 368 20.91 15.07 5.14
C SER A 368 22.11 14.25 4.71
N ALA A 369 22.46 13.20 5.47
CA ALA A 369 23.64 12.37 5.22
C ALA A 369 23.51 11.45 3.99
N ASP A 370 22.33 10.90 3.73
CA ASP A 370 22.14 9.86 2.71
C ASP A 370 20.81 9.98 1.93
N GLY A 371 20.03 11.02 2.19
CA GLY A 371 18.76 11.26 1.52
C GLY A 371 17.69 10.20 1.80
N GLN A 372 17.85 9.38 2.84
CA GLN A 372 16.83 8.38 3.19
C GLN A 372 15.63 9.04 3.87
N PRO A 373 14.39 8.62 3.54
CA PRO A 373 13.21 9.14 4.20
C PRO A 373 13.15 8.66 5.65
N VAL A 374 12.84 9.57 6.56
CA VAL A 374 12.69 9.38 8.00
C VAL A 374 11.44 10.08 8.55
N ASN A 375 10.91 9.58 9.66
CA ASN A 375 9.79 10.21 10.38
C ASN A 375 10.10 10.25 11.88
N THR A 376 10.30 11.46 12.42
CA THR A 376 10.55 11.65 13.86
C THR A 376 9.26 11.90 14.65
N ALA A 377 8.19 12.40 14.00
CA ALA A 377 6.93 12.69 14.67
C ALA A 377 6.28 11.45 15.28
N LYS A 378 6.48 10.26 14.70
CA LYS A 378 5.97 9.01 15.30
C LYS A 378 6.57 8.71 16.67
N VAL A 379 7.86 8.96 16.87
CA VAL A 379 8.51 8.79 18.19
C VAL A 379 7.90 9.78 19.18
N ASN A 380 7.71 11.03 18.77
CA ASN A 380 7.07 12.05 19.62
C ASN A 380 5.63 11.69 19.98
N MET A 381 4.86 11.10 19.06
CA MET A 381 3.51 10.62 19.33
C MET A 381 3.52 9.42 20.30
N ILE A 382 4.50 8.52 20.22
CA ILE A 382 4.60 7.40 21.18
C ILE A 382 4.97 7.92 22.56
N LEU A 383 5.93 8.84 22.68
CA LEU A 383 6.39 9.37 23.96
C LEU A 383 5.41 10.38 24.58
N GLY A 384 5.03 11.43 23.84
CA GLY A 384 4.21 12.54 24.33
C GLY A 384 2.71 12.35 24.16
N GLY A 385 2.30 11.65 23.11
CA GLY A 385 0.90 11.29 22.89
C GLY A 385 0.13 12.20 21.97
N LEU A 386 -1.18 11.91 21.89
CA LEU A 386 -2.11 12.82 21.27
C LEU A 386 -2.18 14.09 22.11
N THR A 387 -2.43 15.22 21.46
CA THR A 387 -2.69 16.48 22.16
C THR A 387 -3.82 16.30 23.20
N PRO A 388 -3.74 16.91 24.40
CA PRO A 388 -4.80 16.82 25.41
C PRO A 388 -6.19 17.22 24.92
N ASN A 389 -6.25 17.99 23.83
CA ASN A 389 -7.50 18.40 23.19
C ASN A 389 -8.18 17.26 22.40
N ILE A 390 -7.49 16.16 22.13
CA ILE A 390 -8.08 14.94 21.58
C ILE A 390 -8.31 13.96 22.73
N LYS A 391 -9.55 13.96 23.21
CA LYS A 391 -10.09 12.93 24.10
C LYS A 391 -11.26 12.26 23.40
N PHE A 392 -11.18 10.94 23.21
CA PHE A 392 -12.28 10.17 22.62
C PHE A 392 -13.43 10.07 23.61
N ASP A 393 -14.67 10.09 23.11
CA ASP A 393 -15.88 9.94 23.94
C ASP A 393 -15.93 8.57 24.65
N LEU A 394 -15.24 7.58 24.09
CA LEU A 394 -15.17 6.21 24.59
C LEU A 394 -13.91 6.03 25.44
N GLU A 395 -14.07 6.06 26.77
CA GLU A 395 -12.94 5.96 27.70
C GLU A 395 -12.05 4.71 27.52
N PRO A 396 -12.59 3.50 27.24
CA PRO A 396 -11.74 2.32 26.98
C PRO A 396 -10.76 2.50 25.81
N ILE A 397 -11.07 3.36 24.83
CA ILE A 397 -10.15 3.69 23.73
C ILE A 397 -9.00 4.58 24.23
N ASN A 398 -9.29 5.58 25.08
CA ASN A 398 -8.27 6.43 25.69
C ASN A 398 -7.30 5.60 26.53
N GLU A 399 -7.85 4.74 27.40
CA GLU A 399 -7.06 3.86 28.29
C GLU A 399 -6.20 2.87 27.49
N LEU A 400 -6.77 2.22 26.47
CA LEU A 400 -6.02 1.29 25.62
C LEU A 400 -4.86 2.01 24.90
N ILE A 401 -5.11 3.16 24.26
CA ILE A 401 -4.07 3.91 23.56
C ILE A 401 -2.98 4.34 24.54
N LEU A 402 -3.34 4.84 25.73
CA LEU A 402 -2.37 5.22 26.76
C LEU A 402 -1.52 4.02 27.20
N LYS A 403 -2.16 2.89 27.51
CA LYS A 403 -1.49 1.67 27.96
C LYS A 403 -0.51 1.14 26.92
N LEU A 404 -0.97 0.95 25.68
CA LEU A 404 -0.12 0.45 24.59
C LEU A 404 1.04 1.41 24.31
N ARG A 405 0.78 2.72 24.21
CA ARG A 405 1.84 3.72 24.00
C ARG A 405 2.88 3.70 25.12
N THR A 406 2.44 3.57 26.37
CA THR A 406 3.36 3.51 27.53
C THR A 406 4.28 2.29 27.43
N SER A 407 3.75 1.14 27.04
CA SER A 407 4.57 -0.05 26.81
C SER A 407 5.55 0.12 25.65
N PHE A 408 5.11 0.63 24.50
CA PHE A 408 5.99 0.90 23.36
C PHE A 408 7.00 2.03 23.59
N ALA A 409 6.73 2.98 24.48
CA ALA A 409 7.64 4.08 24.83
C ALA A 409 8.98 3.56 25.39
N THR A 410 8.97 2.39 26.04
CA THR A 410 10.20 1.74 26.55
C THR A 410 11.22 1.39 25.45
N ARG A 411 10.81 1.37 24.17
CA ARG A 411 11.71 1.21 23.03
C ARG A 411 12.53 2.46 22.71
N TYR A 412 12.05 3.63 23.14
CA TYR A 412 12.55 4.94 22.69
C TYR A 412 13.07 5.82 23.82
N ALA A 413 12.68 5.52 25.06
CA ALA A 413 13.00 6.30 26.24
C ALA A 413 13.44 5.40 27.39
N GLY A 414 14.39 5.87 28.20
CA GLY A 414 14.78 5.21 29.44
C GLY A 414 13.75 5.40 30.57
N PRO A 415 13.93 4.74 31.72
CA PRO A 415 12.92 4.72 32.80
C PRO A 415 12.51 6.10 33.30
N SER A 416 13.45 7.05 33.36
CA SER A 416 13.24 8.43 33.81
C SER A 416 12.38 9.31 32.88
N LEU A 417 12.15 8.86 31.64
CA LEU A 417 11.33 9.55 30.64
C LEU A 417 9.96 8.88 30.44
N VAL A 418 9.79 7.65 30.94
CA VAL A 418 8.51 6.92 30.91
C VAL A 418 7.64 7.27 32.13
N GLY A 419 8.24 7.78 33.22
CA GLY A 419 7.52 8.39 34.34
C GLY A 419 8.15 9.70 34.78
N ASN A 420 7.34 10.75 34.93
CA ASN A 420 7.74 12.12 35.29
C ASN A 420 8.11 12.30 36.79
N VAL A 421 8.79 11.33 37.43
CA VAL A 421 9.22 11.42 38.83
C VAL A 421 10.57 10.71 38.99
N GLY A 422 11.38 11.11 39.99
CA GLY A 422 12.70 10.53 40.26
C GLY A 422 12.70 8.99 40.27
N LEU A 423 13.81 8.38 39.85
CA LEU A 423 13.97 6.93 39.73
C LEU A 423 13.76 6.23 41.09
N ASP A 424 12.53 5.80 41.38
CA ASP A 424 12.23 4.85 42.45
C ASP A 424 12.16 3.41 41.91
N GLU A 425 12.22 2.43 42.82
CA GLU A 425 12.23 1.00 42.48
C GLU A 425 10.94 0.54 41.76
N GLY A 426 9.78 1.12 42.11
CA GLY A 426 8.49 0.84 41.48
C GLY A 426 8.41 1.32 40.04
N LEU A 427 8.99 2.50 39.73
CA LEU A 427 9.07 3.00 38.35
C LEU A 427 9.93 2.08 37.48
N LEU A 428 11.05 1.59 38.01
CA LEU A 428 11.91 0.66 37.30
C LEU A 428 11.23 -0.70 37.06
N GLN A 429 10.49 -1.21 38.05
CA GLN A 429 9.70 -2.43 37.91
C GLN A 429 8.61 -2.27 36.84
N PHE A 430 7.91 -1.14 36.83
CA PHE A 430 6.90 -0.83 35.81
C PHE A 430 7.52 -0.74 34.41
N TYR A 431 8.64 -0.03 34.27
CA TYR A 431 9.38 0.06 33.01
C TYR A 431 9.79 -1.32 32.48
N ASN A 432 10.35 -2.17 33.35
CA ASN A 432 10.78 -3.52 32.97
C ASN A 432 9.59 -4.42 32.59
N LYS A 433 8.44 -4.27 33.25
CA LYS A 433 7.20 -4.94 32.87
C LYS A 433 6.77 -4.51 31.46
N CYS A 434 6.64 -3.21 31.20
CA CYS A 434 6.28 -2.66 29.91
C CYS A 434 7.22 -3.11 28.78
N LYS A 435 8.54 -3.16 29.06
CA LYS A 435 9.54 -3.65 28.11
C LYS A 435 9.35 -5.14 27.80
N LYS A 436 8.97 -5.95 28.79
CA LYS A 436 8.66 -7.37 28.60
C LYS A 436 7.34 -7.57 27.85
N ASP A 437 6.35 -6.73 28.12
CA ASP A 437 5.02 -6.81 27.51
C ASP A 437 5.10 -6.71 25.97
N VAL A 438 5.86 -5.75 25.42
CA VAL A 438 5.98 -5.58 23.96
C VAL A 438 6.67 -6.76 23.25
N GLU A 439 7.47 -7.54 23.98
CA GLU A 439 8.11 -8.75 23.49
C GLU A 439 7.22 -10.00 23.64
N THR A 440 6.22 -9.94 24.52
CA THR A 440 5.33 -11.06 24.85
C THR A 440 4.32 -11.31 23.73
N PRO A 441 4.22 -12.54 23.18
CA PRO A 441 3.39 -12.83 22.00
C PRO A 441 1.91 -12.49 22.12
N ASP A 442 1.28 -12.83 23.24
CA ASP A 442 -0.17 -12.70 23.40
C ASP A 442 -0.63 -11.36 23.99
N TRP A 443 0.30 -10.56 24.51
CA TRP A 443 0.02 -9.33 25.22
C TRP A 443 -0.87 -8.38 24.39
N LEU A 444 -0.43 -8.03 23.18
CA LEU A 444 -1.08 -6.97 22.40
C LEU A 444 -2.55 -7.28 22.09
N PHE A 445 -2.84 -8.46 21.52
CA PHE A 445 -4.22 -8.78 21.16
C PHE A 445 -5.09 -9.01 22.41
N THR A 446 -4.52 -9.52 23.50
CA THR A 446 -5.24 -9.69 24.77
C THR A 446 -5.68 -8.35 25.35
N GLU A 447 -4.80 -7.35 25.34
CA GLU A 447 -5.14 -5.99 25.76
C GLU A 447 -6.24 -5.36 24.91
N ILE A 448 -6.18 -5.57 23.58
CA ILE A 448 -7.21 -5.06 22.66
C ILE A 448 -8.55 -5.78 22.89
N TYR A 449 -8.56 -7.10 23.12
CA TYR A 449 -9.79 -7.83 23.47
C TYR A 449 -10.41 -7.32 24.78
N GLN A 450 -9.60 -7.13 25.83
CA GLN A 450 -10.07 -6.62 27.12
C GLN A 450 -10.71 -5.22 26.98
N ALA A 451 -10.09 -4.33 26.21
CA ALA A 451 -10.67 -3.02 25.91
C ALA A 451 -11.97 -3.14 25.09
N ALA A 452 -12.03 -4.07 24.13
CA ALA A 452 -13.25 -4.34 23.36
C ALA A 452 -14.40 -4.81 24.27
N GLU A 453 -14.11 -5.61 25.29
CA GLU A 453 -15.09 -6.13 26.25
C GLU A 453 -15.71 -5.03 27.12
N GLN A 454 -14.96 -3.96 27.41
CA GLN A 454 -15.41 -2.83 28.22
C GLN A 454 -16.25 -1.81 27.44
N LEU A 455 -16.21 -1.83 26.10
CA LEU A 455 -16.97 -0.90 25.27
C LEU A 455 -18.48 -1.17 25.33
N PRO A 456 -19.37 -0.17 25.30
CA PRO A 456 -20.81 -0.43 25.38
C PRO A 456 -21.30 -1.32 24.23
N ALA A 457 -22.20 -2.25 24.52
CA ALA A 457 -22.93 -2.96 23.48
C ALA A 457 -23.86 -1.97 22.76
N ARG A 458 -23.84 -1.98 21.43
CA ARG A 458 -24.72 -1.15 20.59
C ARG A 458 -25.76 -2.05 19.93
N GLY A 459 -27.04 -1.67 20.01
CA GLY A 459 -28.13 -2.38 19.32
C GLY A 459 -28.46 -1.77 17.95
N GLY A 460 -29.42 -2.37 17.24
CA GLY A 460 -30.21 -1.70 16.19
C GLY A 460 -29.40 -1.01 15.09
N THR A 461 -29.49 0.33 15.01
CA THR A 461 -28.85 1.25 14.04
C THR A 461 -27.74 2.14 14.65
N ASP A 462 -27.45 2.04 15.95
CA ASP A 462 -26.42 2.84 16.62
C ASP A 462 -25.03 2.60 16.04
N ALA A 463 -24.24 3.66 15.89
CA ALA A 463 -22.87 3.59 15.40
C ALA A 463 -21.97 4.52 16.21
N ASP A 464 -20.75 4.07 16.49
CA ASP A 464 -19.69 4.93 17.04
C ASP A 464 -18.89 5.62 15.92
N TRP A 465 -19.07 5.15 14.68
CA TRP A 465 -18.34 5.59 13.49
C TRP A 465 -18.73 7.02 13.07
N VAL A 466 -17.73 7.83 12.74
CA VAL A 466 -17.84 9.17 12.13
C VAL A 466 -16.84 9.34 10.98
N ASP A 467 -16.97 10.40 10.17
CA ASP A 467 -15.98 10.76 9.14
C ASP A 467 -15.34 12.11 9.47
N ASN A 468 -14.44 12.12 10.46
CA ASN A 468 -13.76 13.35 10.88
C ASN A 468 -12.96 13.97 9.72
N THR A 469 -12.53 13.18 8.73
CA THR A 469 -11.81 13.71 7.56
C THR A 469 -12.69 14.45 6.57
N ARG A 470 -13.95 14.06 6.43
CA ARG A 470 -14.92 14.81 5.64
C ARG A 470 -15.24 16.14 6.32
N GLU A 471 -15.45 16.14 7.62
CA GLU A 471 -15.67 17.36 8.41
C GLU A 471 -14.48 18.34 8.25
N LEU A 472 -13.24 17.84 8.34
CA LEU A 472 -12.04 18.63 8.07
C LEU A 472 -12.01 19.22 6.66
N ALA A 473 -12.36 18.43 5.64
CA ALA A 473 -12.40 18.89 4.26
C ALA A 473 -13.45 19.98 4.04
N GLU A 474 -14.61 19.86 4.69
CA GLU A 474 -15.70 20.84 4.63
C GLU A 474 -15.30 22.15 5.35
N LEU A 475 -14.71 22.06 6.54
CA LEU A 475 -14.17 23.21 7.28
C LEU A 475 -13.07 23.95 6.48
N SER A 476 -12.20 23.21 5.78
CA SER A 476 -11.11 23.81 4.99
C SER A 476 -11.64 24.64 3.83
N ARG A 477 -12.69 24.15 3.16
CA ARG A 477 -13.34 24.88 2.06
C ARG A 477 -13.99 26.16 2.59
N GLN A 478 -14.58 26.12 3.78
CA GLN A 478 -15.21 27.29 4.40
C GLN A 478 -14.18 28.36 4.81
N GLN A 479 -12.96 27.98 5.21
CA GLN A 479 -11.88 28.90 5.54
C GLN A 479 -11.18 29.54 4.32
N GLY A 480 -11.63 29.26 3.08
CA GLY A 480 -11.09 29.89 1.87
C GLY A 480 -9.77 29.30 1.36
N ASN A 481 -9.31 28.18 1.91
CA ASN A 481 -8.17 27.44 1.37
C ASN A 481 -8.65 26.65 0.13
N GLY A 482 -8.59 27.28 -1.04
CA GLY A 482 -9.23 26.88 -2.31
C GLY A 482 -8.81 25.56 -2.96
N GLU A 483 -7.99 24.74 -2.31
CA GLU A 483 -7.76 23.36 -2.73
C GLU A 483 -8.44 22.41 -1.75
N ALA A 484 -9.39 21.62 -2.23
CA ALA A 484 -9.89 20.48 -1.47
C ALA A 484 -8.67 19.62 -1.11
N PHE A 485 -8.37 19.51 0.19
CA PHE A 485 -7.27 18.71 0.71
C PHE A 485 -7.21 17.38 -0.05
N PRO A 486 -6.03 16.96 -0.58
CA PRO A 486 -5.91 15.63 -1.12
C PRO A 486 -6.28 14.68 0.01
N LEU A 487 -7.42 13.99 -0.15
CA LEU A 487 -7.87 12.95 0.77
C LEU A 487 -6.64 12.15 1.17
N ILE A 488 -6.31 12.11 2.47
CA ILE A 488 -5.23 11.30 3.01
C ILE A 488 -5.54 9.86 2.60
N ARG A 489 -5.00 9.45 1.44
CA ARG A 489 -5.19 8.12 0.87
C ARG A 489 -4.37 7.19 1.74
N CYS A 490 -4.91 6.04 2.10
CA CYS A 490 -4.08 4.96 2.64
C CYS A 490 -2.93 4.72 1.64
N SER A 491 -1.72 4.96 2.11
CA SER A 491 -0.51 4.81 1.32
C SER A 491 -0.30 3.33 0.95
N ARG A 492 0.14 3.10 -0.28
CA ARG A 492 0.59 1.78 -0.75
C ARG A 492 1.88 1.37 0.00
N PRO A 493 2.21 0.07 0.07
CA PRO A 493 3.43 -0.40 0.73
C PRO A 493 4.67 0.36 0.25
N TRP A 494 5.52 0.82 1.17
CA TRP A 494 6.77 1.50 0.83
C TRP A 494 7.75 0.50 0.22
N LEU A 495 7.91 0.58 -1.10
CA LEU A 495 8.95 -0.11 -1.85
C LEU A 495 9.93 0.94 -2.34
N GLY A 496 10.85 1.40 -1.46
CA GLY A 496 12.02 2.21 -1.78
C GLY A 496 11.87 3.08 -3.02
N TYR A 497 11.27 4.27 -2.85
CA TYR A 497 11.17 5.26 -3.93
C TYR A 497 12.58 5.62 -4.40
N THR A 498 12.90 5.22 -5.63
CA THR A 498 13.99 5.84 -6.39
C THR A 498 13.36 7.04 -7.10
N ARG A 499 13.81 8.25 -6.77
CA ARG A 499 13.25 9.53 -7.21
C ARG A 499 12.88 9.52 -8.70
N SER A 500 11.60 9.69 -9.02
CA SER A 500 11.23 10.49 -10.18
C SER A 500 11.49 11.94 -9.82
N VAL A 501 12.49 12.55 -10.44
CA VAL A 501 12.73 13.99 -10.34
C VAL A 501 11.53 14.67 -10.98
N HIS A 502 10.71 15.36 -10.17
CA HIS A 502 9.81 16.39 -10.69
C HIS A 502 10.71 17.46 -11.31
N TYR A 503 10.65 17.60 -12.63
CA TYR A 503 11.04 18.85 -13.25
C TYR A 503 9.90 19.83 -12.97
N PRO A 504 10.15 20.99 -12.35
CA PRO A 504 9.14 22.05 -12.31
C PRO A 504 8.83 22.47 -13.74
N ASP A 505 7.54 22.66 -14.01
CA ASP A 505 7.02 23.12 -15.29
C ASP A 505 7.74 24.41 -15.71
N ILE A 506 8.39 24.36 -16.87
CA ILE A 506 8.91 25.57 -17.53
C ILE A 506 7.70 26.28 -18.11
N ASN A 507 7.21 27.30 -17.41
CA ASN A 507 6.20 28.22 -17.92
C ASN A 507 6.89 29.26 -18.82
N PRO A 508 6.65 29.30 -20.14
CA PRO A 508 7.29 30.24 -21.04
C PRO A 508 6.44 31.51 -21.17
N ALA A 509 6.34 32.31 -20.11
CA ALA A 509 5.80 33.66 -20.18
C ALA A 509 6.10 34.44 -18.90
N MET A 510 7.11 35.32 -18.94
CA MET A 510 7.07 36.68 -18.39
C MET A 510 8.45 37.34 -18.55
N GLU A 511 8.56 38.16 -19.59
CA GLU A 511 9.50 39.28 -19.61
C GLU A 511 9.04 40.32 -18.58
N SER A 512 9.90 40.72 -17.64
CA SER A 512 10.12 42.13 -17.25
C SER A 512 11.03 42.28 -16.01
N GLN A 513 12.25 42.76 -16.30
CA GLN A 513 13.09 43.73 -15.59
C GLN A 513 13.65 43.47 -14.16
N PRO A 514 14.86 44.03 -13.86
CA PRO A 514 15.75 43.50 -12.84
C PRO A 514 15.82 44.38 -11.58
N SER A 515 15.97 43.75 -10.41
CA SER A 515 16.44 44.42 -9.19
C SER A 515 17.87 44.00 -8.84
N GLN A 516 18.65 45.00 -8.47
CA GLN A 516 20.10 44.98 -8.33
C GLN A 516 20.59 44.43 -6.98
N ARG A 517 21.87 44.01 -7.00
CA ARG A 517 22.83 43.69 -5.89
C ARG A 517 22.92 42.19 -5.58
N ALA A 518 24.08 41.53 -5.57
CA ALA A 518 25.47 41.98 -5.49
C ALA A 518 26.43 41.05 -6.27
N ARG A 519 27.54 41.65 -6.68
CA ARG A 519 28.61 41.14 -7.55
C ARG A 519 29.53 40.14 -6.85
N SER A 520 30.07 39.24 -7.66
CA SER A 520 31.49 38.91 -7.86
C SER A 520 31.85 37.43 -7.63
N GLY A 521 32.10 36.69 -8.72
CA GLY A 521 32.79 35.40 -8.63
C GLY A 521 32.58 34.36 -9.74
N SER A 522 31.83 34.61 -10.81
CA SER A 522 31.44 33.53 -11.75
C SER A 522 31.68 33.76 -13.25
N GLU A 523 32.28 34.88 -13.67
CA GLU A 523 32.40 35.21 -15.10
C GLU A 523 33.50 34.46 -15.86
N ASN A 524 34.47 33.83 -15.18
CA ASN A 524 35.52 33.06 -15.88
C ASN A 524 35.15 31.60 -16.18
N ARG A 525 34.04 31.06 -15.66
CA ARG A 525 33.67 29.65 -15.87
C ARG A 525 32.65 29.44 -16.99
N VAL A 526 31.87 30.46 -17.32
CA VAL A 526 30.82 30.38 -18.36
C VAL A 526 31.45 30.51 -19.76
N GLN A 527 32.47 31.37 -19.91
CA GLN A 527 33.17 31.56 -21.18
C GLN A 527 33.93 30.30 -21.65
N GLU A 528 34.51 29.52 -20.71
CA GLU A 528 35.22 28.27 -21.05
C GLU A 528 34.28 27.11 -21.45
N GLU A 529 33.03 27.10 -20.96
CA GLU A 529 32.05 26.08 -21.35
C GLU A 529 31.38 26.38 -22.70
N GLU A 530 31.15 27.66 -23.03
CA GLU A 530 30.63 28.06 -24.35
C GLU A 530 31.64 27.81 -25.47
N ASP A 531 32.95 28.05 -25.24
CA ASP A 531 33.99 27.74 -26.22
C ASP A 531 34.17 26.23 -26.43
N ARG A 532 33.96 25.40 -25.39
CA ARG A 532 33.94 23.92 -25.53
C ARG A 532 32.71 23.42 -26.28
N TYR A 533 31.57 24.09 -26.15
CA TYR A 533 30.35 23.74 -26.86
C TYR A 533 30.44 24.08 -28.36
N GLN A 534 31.04 25.22 -28.71
CA GLN A 534 31.22 25.63 -30.11
C GLN A 534 32.29 24.78 -30.85
N LYS A 535 33.33 24.29 -30.17
CA LYS A 535 34.35 23.41 -30.78
C LYS A 535 33.85 22.00 -31.14
N ARG A 536 32.73 21.53 -30.56
CA ARG A 536 32.15 20.19 -30.85
C ARG A 536 31.17 20.15 -32.02
N ARG A 537 30.80 21.29 -32.62
CA ARG A 537 29.93 21.34 -33.83
C ARG A 537 30.69 21.30 -35.15
N ARG A 538 32.03 21.19 -35.15
CA ARG A 538 32.84 20.99 -36.36
C ARG A 538 33.87 19.88 -36.17
N VAL A 539 33.40 18.63 -36.13
CA VAL A 539 34.01 17.42 -36.74
C VAL A 539 32.89 16.42 -36.96
#